data_AF-A0A0D7AB94-F1
#
_entry.id   AF-A0A0D7AB94-F1
#
_cell.length_a   1.000
_cell.length_b   1.000
_cell.length_c   1.000
_cell.angle_alpha   90.00
_cell.angle_beta   90.00
_cell.angle_gamma   90.00
#
_symmetry.space_group_name_H-M   'P 1'
#
loop_
_entity.id
_entity.type
_entity.pdbx_description
1 polymer ?
#
loop_
_entity_poly.entity_id
_entity_poly.type
_entity_poly.pdbx_seq_one_letter_code
_entity_poly.pdbx_strand_id
1 'polypeptide(L)'
;MDTAAEIALLDSQPTALNVDITQVNNRQISAWLKTTGWHLYVGNHPAQPLLQWTDSPKPEDFNSLACAVRTYFIEAYHLIDETELVTKQILLSPDPQADGINNTPFTKHEQATTLPSSYIPYGIRLLTMLLRPSVEGFEMNLPQNVEDALSQLRDPSAELTSDSIHKLFFALWTTNWTTVRVDKITDPTVRFLALATLLPNGGWKEPKDVTYILARFFYLMRLTFLYEMH
;
A
#
# COMPACT_ATOMS: atom_id res chain seq x y z
N MET A 1 34.44 -11.94 -19.85
CA MET A 1 34.36 -11.77 -18.39
C MET A 1 32.90 -11.68 -18.05
N ASP A 2 32.40 -12.74 -17.45
CA ASP A 2 30.99 -13.12 -17.46
C ASP A 2 30.32 -12.68 -16.16
N THR A 3 29.43 -11.69 -16.27
CA THR A 3 28.72 -11.03 -15.16
C THR A 3 27.68 -11.94 -14.50
N ALA A 4 27.51 -13.17 -15.00
CA ALA A 4 26.68 -14.21 -14.39
C ALA A 4 27.35 -14.92 -13.20
N ALA A 5 28.68 -14.83 -13.05
CA ALA A 5 29.40 -15.52 -11.98
C ALA A 5 29.37 -14.79 -10.62
N GLU A 6 29.01 -13.49 -10.59
CA GLU A 6 29.02 -12.68 -9.36
C GLU A 6 27.66 -12.71 -8.62
N ILE A 7 26.59 -13.13 -9.30
CA ILE A 7 25.25 -13.28 -8.71
C ILE A 7 25.07 -14.68 -8.08
N ALA A 8 25.78 -15.69 -8.56
CA ALA A 8 25.66 -17.08 -8.08
C ALA A 8 26.39 -17.37 -6.74
N LEU A 9 27.19 -16.43 -6.21
CA LEU A 9 27.94 -16.63 -4.96
C LEU A 9 27.16 -16.21 -3.69
N LEU A 10 25.99 -15.59 -3.83
CA LEU A 10 25.13 -15.20 -2.70
C LEU A 10 24.11 -16.28 -2.29
N ASP A 11 23.95 -17.34 -3.08
CA ASP A 11 22.92 -18.39 -2.88
C ASP A 11 23.42 -19.70 -2.25
N SER A 12 24.63 -19.73 -1.67
CA SER A 12 25.20 -20.98 -1.12
C SER A 12 25.77 -20.84 0.30
N GLN A 13 24.93 -20.51 1.28
CA GLN A 13 25.17 -20.88 2.69
C GLN A 13 23.82 -21.13 3.41
N PRO A 14 23.49 -22.36 3.81
CA PRO A 14 22.40 -22.61 4.74
C PRO A 14 22.91 -22.28 6.14
N THR A 15 22.82 -21.01 6.55
CA THR A 15 23.08 -20.65 7.95
C THR A 15 21.74 -20.68 8.68
N ALA A 16 21.50 -21.76 9.42
CA ALA A 16 20.42 -21.82 10.39
C ALA A 16 20.64 -20.74 11.45
N LEU A 17 20.08 -19.56 11.20
CA LEU A 17 20.05 -18.48 12.16
C LEU A 17 18.85 -18.69 13.07
N ASN A 18 19.13 -19.39 14.17
CA ASN A 18 18.29 -19.36 15.37
C ASN A 18 18.44 -17.97 16.00
N VAL A 19 17.75 -16.97 15.43
CA VAL A 19 17.77 -15.60 15.96
C VAL A 19 16.72 -15.52 17.06
N ASP A 20 17.18 -15.50 18.29
CA ASP A 20 16.38 -15.09 19.43
C ASP A 20 16.05 -13.59 19.28
N ILE A 21 14.84 -13.30 18.79
CA ILE A 21 14.34 -11.96 18.46
C ILE A 21 14.08 -11.13 19.73
N THR A 22 14.36 -11.67 20.93
CA THR A 22 14.21 -10.94 22.20
C THR A 22 15.29 -9.87 22.44
N GLN A 23 16.30 -9.77 21.57
CA GLN A 23 17.24 -8.64 21.55
C GLN A 23 16.98 -7.68 20.38
N VAL A 24 15.77 -7.12 20.28
CA VAL A 24 15.61 -5.83 19.60
C VAL A 24 16.43 -4.81 20.41
N ASN A 25 17.64 -4.53 19.95
CA ASN A 25 18.51 -3.56 20.57
C ASN A 25 17.84 -2.19 20.48
N ASN A 26 17.13 -1.78 21.54
CA ASN A 26 16.41 -0.51 21.66
C ASN A 26 17.29 0.73 21.37
N ARG A 27 18.61 0.57 21.25
CA ARG A 27 19.57 1.61 20.84
C ARG A 27 19.63 1.85 19.32
N GLN A 28 18.97 1.04 18.48
CA GLN A 28 18.98 1.17 17.01
C GLN A 28 17.60 1.57 16.41
N ILE A 29 16.64 1.99 17.24
CA ILE A 29 15.34 2.47 16.74
C ILE A 29 15.53 3.89 16.18
N SER A 30 15.41 4.04 14.86
CA SER A 30 15.53 5.32 14.16
C SER A 30 14.47 6.32 14.65
N ALA A 31 14.73 7.63 14.49
CA ALA A 31 13.75 8.66 14.84
C ALA A 31 12.42 8.46 14.10
N TRP A 32 12.49 7.99 12.85
CA TRP A 32 11.32 7.61 12.06
C TRP A 32 10.48 6.54 12.76
N LEU A 33 11.09 5.42 13.18
CA LEU A 33 10.38 4.34 13.84
C LEU A 33 9.79 4.76 15.19
N LYS A 34 10.45 5.68 15.91
CA LYS A 34 9.88 6.29 17.13
C LYS A 34 8.63 7.11 16.83
N THR A 35 8.65 7.89 15.76
CA THR A 35 7.50 8.71 15.34
C THR A 35 6.34 7.85 14.83
N THR A 36 6.62 6.85 14.00
CA THR A 36 5.57 6.04 13.38
C THR A 36 5.05 4.91 14.26
N GLY A 37 5.84 4.46 15.24
CA GLY A 37 5.48 3.36 16.13
C GLY A 37 5.42 1.99 15.43
N TRP A 38 5.90 1.85 14.20
CA TRP A 38 5.80 0.60 13.43
C TRP A 38 6.48 -0.60 14.10
N HIS A 39 7.61 -0.35 14.75
CA HIS A 39 8.31 -1.35 15.54
C HIS A 39 7.49 -1.85 16.75
N LEU A 40 6.64 -1.01 17.33
CA LEU A 40 5.74 -1.40 18.41
C LEU A 40 4.55 -2.20 17.88
N TYR A 41 4.05 -1.84 16.70
CA TYR A 41 2.95 -2.54 16.03
C TYR A 41 3.36 -3.96 15.59
N VAL A 42 4.53 -4.12 14.98
CA VAL A 42 5.04 -5.45 14.59
C VAL A 42 5.52 -6.25 15.79
N GLY A 43 6.04 -5.58 16.83
CA GLY A 43 6.46 -6.24 18.07
C GLY A 43 7.45 -7.38 17.84
N ASN A 44 7.17 -8.55 18.41
CA ASN A 44 8.01 -9.74 18.33
C ASN A 44 7.55 -10.74 17.24
N HIS A 45 6.62 -10.34 16.38
CA HIS A 45 6.10 -11.25 15.35
C HIS A 45 7.18 -11.55 14.30
N PRO A 46 7.26 -12.80 13.80
CA PRO A 46 8.21 -13.16 12.76
C PRO A 46 7.94 -12.36 11.49
N ALA A 47 9.01 -11.83 10.88
CA ALA A 47 8.88 -10.98 9.69
C ALA A 47 8.33 -11.73 8.48
N GLN A 48 8.71 -13.00 8.30
CA GLN A 48 8.42 -13.74 7.07
C GLN A 48 6.91 -13.91 6.78
N PRO A 49 6.06 -14.34 7.74
CA PRO A 49 4.61 -14.39 7.51
C PRO A 49 4.00 -13.01 7.16
N LEU A 50 4.50 -11.94 7.77
CA LEU A 50 4.00 -10.58 7.51
C LEU A 50 4.39 -10.06 6.13
N LEU A 51 5.62 -10.38 5.70
CA LEU A 51 6.08 -10.08 4.34
C LEU A 51 5.26 -10.85 3.30
N GLN A 52 5.01 -12.14 3.52
CA GLN A 52 4.17 -12.96 2.64
C GLN A 52 2.73 -12.45 2.58
N TRP A 53 2.18 -11.98 3.70
CA TRP A 53 0.83 -11.44 3.75
C TRP A 53 0.67 -10.20 2.87
N THR A 54 1.70 -9.34 2.82
CA THR A 54 1.71 -8.11 2.00
C THR A 54 2.33 -8.27 0.62
N ASP A 55 2.70 -9.48 0.21
CA ASP A 55 3.33 -9.71 -1.10
C ASP A 55 2.32 -9.54 -2.25
N SER A 56 2.81 -9.46 -3.48
CA SER A 56 1.97 -9.46 -4.67
C SER A 56 1.08 -10.69 -4.72
N PRO A 57 -0.13 -10.61 -5.30
CA PRO A 57 -0.94 -11.79 -5.54
C PRO A 57 -0.18 -12.71 -6.50
N LYS A 58 -0.17 -14.00 -6.21
CA LYS A 58 0.28 -15.01 -7.15
C LYS A 58 -0.72 -15.14 -8.31
N PRO A 59 -0.36 -15.71 -9.46
CA PRO A 59 -1.29 -15.91 -10.58
C PRO A 59 -2.57 -16.66 -10.19
N GLU A 60 -2.48 -17.57 -9.22
CA GLU A 60 -3.58 -18.32 -8.63
C GLU A 60 -4.38 -17.55 -7.55
N ASP A 61 -3.82 -16.45 -7.01
CA ASP A 61 -4.48 -15.64 -5.99
C ASP A 61 -5.48 -14.68 -6.67
N PHE A 62 -6.75 -14.74 -6.26
CA PHE A 62 -7.81 -13.79 -6.64
C PHE A 62 -7.84 -13.51 -8.15
N ASN A 63 -8.32 -14.49 -8.92
CA ASN A 63 -8.48 -14.38 -10.37
C ASN A 63 -9.00 -12.99 -10.77
N SER A 64 -8.30 -12.33 -11.70
CA SER A 64 -8.62 -11.00 -12.25
C SER A 64 -8.37 -9.76 -11.36
N LEU A 65 -8.06 -9.88 -10.06
CA LEU A 65 -7.87 -8.71 -9.18
C LEU A 65 -6.81 -7.73 -9.73
N ALA A 66 -5.64 -8.24 -10.08
CA ALA A 66 -4.56 -7.42 -10.63
C ALA A 66 -4.95 -6.74 -11.94
N CYS A 67 -5.79 -7.38 -12.76
CA CYS A 67 -6.30 -6.82 -14.00
C CYS A 67 -7.30 -5.70 -13.70
N ALA A 68 -8.31 -5.97 -12.87
CA ALA A 68 -9.35 -5.00 -12.51
C ALA A 68 -8.75 -3.73 -11.87
N VAL A 69 -7.80 -3.88 -10.94
CA VAL A 69 -7.11 -2.73 -10.32
C VAL A 69 -6.28 -1.94 -11.34
N ARG A 70 -5.65 -2.62 -12.32
CA ARG A 70 -4.94 -1.94 -13.41
C ARG A 70 -5.90 -1.15 -14.29
N THR A 71 -7.00 -1.78 -14.73
CA THR A 71 -8.03 -1.15 -15.56
C THR A 71 -8.58 0.10 -14.88
N TYR A 72 -9.02 -0.03 -13.62
CA TYR A 72 -9.54 1.08 -12.82
C TYR A 72 -8.58 2.28 -12.77
N PHE A 73 -7.32 2.07 -12.37
CA PHE A 73 -6.37 3.18 -12.26
C PHE A 73 -5.94 3.75 -13.61
N ILE A 74 -5.95 2.95 -14.68
CA ILE A 74 -5.68 3.45 -16.04
C ILE A 74 -6.84 4.33 -16.51
N GLU A 75 -8.10 3.90 -16.31
CA GLU A 75 -9.29 4.70 -16.60
C GLU A 75 -9.26 6.03 -15.84
N ALA A 76 -9.05 5.98 -14.51
CA ALA A 76 -8.91 7.18 -13.69
C ALA A 76 -7.76 8.11 -14.15
N TYR A 77 -6.66 7.54 -14.64
CA TYR A 77 -5.54 8.30 -15.16
C TYR A 77 -5.86 9.00 -16.48
N HIS A 78 -6.72 8.43 -17.32
CA HIS A 78 -7.17 9.08 -18.55
C HIS A 78 -8.01 10.33 -18.28
N LEU A 79 -8.81 10.33 -17.20
CA LEU A 79 -9.63 11.47 -16.79
C LEU A 79 -8.82 12.74 -16.49
N ILE A 80 -7.51 12.64 -16.23
CA ILE A 80 -6.63 13.81 -16.00
C ILE A 80 -6.68 14.79 -17.18
N ASP A 81 -6.73 14.26 -18.41
CA ASP A 81 -6.70 15.10 -19.61
C ASP A 81 -8.01 15.88 -19.79
N GLU A 82 -9.12 15.29 -19.32
CA GLU A 82 -10.49 15.83 -19.43
C GLU A 82 -10.86 16.75 -18.26
N THR A 83 -10.05 16.76 -17.20
CA THR A 83 -10.33 17.52 -15.98
C THR A 83 -9.87 18.96 -16.07
N GLU A 84 -10.70 19.89 -15.59
CA GLU A 84 -10.38 21.32 -15.56
C GLU A 84 -9.14 21.63 -14.70
N LEU A 85 -8.45 22.73 -15.05
CA LEU A 85 -7.20 23.13 -14.39
C LEU A 85 -7.36 23.33 -12.87
N VAL A 86 -8.45 23.98 -12.45
CA VAL A 86 -8.73 24.28 -11.04
C VAL A 86 -8.90 22.99 -10.24
N THR A 87 -9.66 22.02 -10.76
CA THR A 87 -9.83 20.71 -10.12
C THR A 87 -8.49 19.97 -9.99
N LYS A 88 -7.64 20.02 -11.04
CA LYS A 88 -6.28 19.44 -10.98
C LYS A 88 -5.40 20.10 -9.92
N GLN A 89 -5.50 21.41 -9.75
CA GLN A 89 -4.76 22.15 -8.73
C GLN A 89 -5.25 21.81 -7.32
N ILE A 90 -6.57 21.70 -7.12
CA ILE A 90 -7.19 21.27 -5.87
C ILE A 90 -6.73 19.85 -5.51
N LEU A 91 -6.77 18.90 -6.44
CA LEU A 91 -6.35 17.51 -6.21
C LEU A 91 -4.87 17.39 -5.77
N LEU A 92 -3.99 18.26 -6.24
CA LEU A 92 -2.58 18.22 -5.86
C LEU A 92 -2.33 18.87 -4.47
N SER A 93 -3.21 19.74 -4.02
CA SER A 93 -3.05 20.53 -2.80
C SER A 93 -3.30 19.69 -1.54
N PRO A 94 -2.39 19.65 -0.55
CA PRO A 94 -2.53 18.81 0.65
C PRO A 94 -3.75 19.17 1.52
N ASP A 95 -4.02 20.46 1.69
CA ASP A 95 -5.23 21.00 2.32
C ASP A 95 -5.54 22.38 1.70
N PRO A 96 -6.41 22.44 0.69
CA PRO A 96 -6.78 23.70 0.05
C PRO A 96 -7.42 24.72 1.01
N GLN A 97 -8.02 24.27 2.11
CA GLN A 97 -8.72 25.13 3.06
C GLN A 97 -7.75 25.77 4.05
N ALA A 98 -6.65 25.08 4.40
CA ALA A 98 -5.63 25.61 5.30
C ALA A 98 -4.59 26.48 4.57
N ASP A 99 -4.05 25.99 3.44
CA ASP A 99 -2.86 26.56 2.81
C ASP A 99 -3.13 27.20 1.44
N GLY A 100 -4.39 27.16 0.99
CA GLY A 100 -4.81 27.61 -0.33
C GLY A 100 -4.53 26.59 -1.44
N ILE A 101 -4.90 26.96 -2.67
CA ILE A 101 -4.75 26.09 -3.83
C ILE A 101 -3.34 26.24 -4.43
N ASN A 102 -2.63 25.13 -4.59
CA ASN A 102 -1.35 25.08 -5.27
C ASN A 102 -1.51 25.49 -6.74
N ASN A 103 -0.58 26.31 -7.26
CA ASN A 103 -0.58 26.70 -8.66
C ASN A 103 -0.18 25.54 -9.60
N THR A 104 0.44 24.48 -9.09
CA THR A 104 0.80 23.30 -9.87
C THR A 104 -0.40 22.37 -10.05
N PRO A 105 -0.78 22.01 -11.28
CA PRO A 105 -1.84 21.04 -11.51
C PRO A 105 -1.37 19.60 -11.25
N PHE A 106 -2.30 18.74 -10.87
CA PHE A 106 -2.12 17.29 -10.95
C PHE A 106 -1.95 16.84 -12.40
N THR A 107 -0.85 16.16 -12.72
CA THR A 107 -0.52 15.75 -14.09
C THR A 107 -0.21 14.27 -14.20
N LYS A 108 -0.27 13.78 -15.43
CA LYS A 108 0.31 12.50 -15.84
C LYS A 108 1.82 12.49 -15.60
N HIS A 109 2.37 11.29 -15.42
CA HIS A 109 3.80 11.05 -15.48
C HIS A 109 4.32 11.20 -16.91
N GLU A 110 5.57 11.63 -17.04
CA GLU A 110 6.24 11.77 -18.34
C GLU A 110 6.33 10.45 -19.10
N GLN A 111 6.62 9.35 -18.38
CA GLN A 111 6.68 8.02 -18.96
C GLN A 111 5.35 7.29 -18.76
N ALA A 112 4.73 6.84 -19.84
CA ALA A 112 3.44 6.14 -19.82
C ALA A 112 3.46 4.85 -18.97
N THR A 113 4.64 4.23 -18.81
CA THR A 113 4.82 3.00 -18.01
C THR A 113 4.96 3.24 -16.51
N THR A 114 5.17 4.50 -16.07
CA THR A 114 5.41 4.80 -14.66
C THR A 114 4.26 4.37 -13.76
N LEU A 115 3.02 4.76 -14.10
CA LEU A 115 1.83 4.37 -13.34
C LEU A 115 1.67 2.83 -13.26
N PRO A 116 1.58 2.08 -14.38
CA PRO A 116 1.31 0.65 -14.33
C PRO A 116 2.45 -0.20 -13.75
N SER A 117 3.69 0.28 -13.83
CA SER A 117 4.86 -0.49 -13.36
C SER A 117 5.29 -0.13 -11.94
N SER A 118 5.06 1.10 -11.48
CA SER A 118 5.61 1.60 -10.20
C SER A 118 4.57 1.99 -9.16
N TYR A 119 3.34 2.32 -9.55
CA TYR A 119 2.31 2.82 -8.63
C TYR A 119 1.23 1.78 -8.39
N ILE A 120 0.57 1.33 -9.45
CA ILE A 120 -0.53 0.35 -9.39
C ILE A 120 -0.17 -0.92 -8.59
N PRO A 121 1.05 -1.49 -8.64
CA PRO A 121 1.40 -2.66 -7.83
C PRO A 121 1.18 -2.48 -6.33
N TYR A 122 1.28 -1.26 -5.79
CA TYR A 122 1.00 -1.01 -4.37
C TYR A 122 -0.49 -1.07 -4.05
N GLY A 123 -1.34 -0.56 -4.95
CA GLY A 123 -2.79 -0.71 -4.83
C GLY A 123 -3.21 -2.19 -4.87
N ILE A 124 -2.65 -2.96 -5.81
CA ILE A 124 -2.89 -4.40 -5.93
C ILE A 124 -2.51 -5.12 -4.63
N ARG A 125 -1.30 -4.88 -4.12
CA ARG A 125 -0.79 -5.51 -2.90
C ARG A 125 -1.62 -5.14 -1.66
N LEU A 126 -2.06 -3.89 -1.55
CA LEU A 126 -2.95 -3.44 -0.48
C LEU A 126 -4.27 -4.22 -0.49
N LEU A 127 -4.95 -4.30 -1.63
CA LEU A 127 -6.20 -5.05 -1.72
C LEU A 127 -5.98 -6.56 -1.51
N THR A 128 -4.86 -7.09 -2.00
CA THR A 128 -4.50 -8.49 -1.78
C THR A 128 -4.31 -8.80 -0.29
N MET A 129 -3.65 -7.90 0.47
CA MET A 129 -3.51 -8.03 1.91
C MET A 129 -4.88 -8.06 2.62
N LEU A 130 -5.83 -7.22 2.19
CA LEU A 130 -7.19 -7.17 2.75
C LEU A 130 -8.02 -8.42 2.42
N LEU A 131 -7.80 -9.01 1.24
CA LEU A 131 -8.51 -10.20 0.78
C LEU A 131 -7.94 -11.49 1.36
N ARG A 132 -6.65 -11.53 1.71
CA ARG A 132 -6.00 -12.66 2.37
C ARG A 132 -6.52 -12.82 3.80
N PRO A 133 -6.58 -14.06 4.32
CA PRO A 133 -6.78 -14.29 5.75
C PRO A 133 -5.74 -13.51 6.55
N SER A 134 -6.17 -12.90 7.66
CA SER A 134 -5.26 -12.19 8.55
C SER A 134 -4.22 -13.13 9.14
N VAL A 135 -3.00 -12.61 9.34
CA VAL A 135 -1.99 -13.28 10.15
C VAL A 135 -2.41 -13.17 11.62
N GLU A 136 -2.20 -14.23 12.39
CA GLU A 136 -2.51 -14.27 13.83
C GLU A 136 -1.88 -13.07 14.57
N GLY A 137 -2.71 -12.31 15.29
CA GLY A 137 -2.32 -11.09 16.01
C GLY A 137 -2.34 -9.81 15.16
N PHE A 138 -2.71 -9.90 13.87
CA PHE A 138 -2.85 -8.77 12.96
C PHE A 138 -4.26 -8.65 12.38
N GLU A 139 -5.27 -9.06 13.14
CA GLU A 139 -6.66 -8.97 12.74
C GLU A 139 -7.05 -7.50 12.47
N MET A 140 -7.83 -7.30 11.40
CA MET A 140 -8.32 -5.98 11.00
C MET A 140 -9.79 -5.87 11.33
N ASN A 141 -10.13 -4.96 12.25
CA ASN A 141 -11.51 -4.58 12.51
C ASN A 141 -11.91 -3.49 11.50
N LEU A 142 -12.34 -3.90 10.32
CA LEU A 142 -12.75 -2.99 9.26
C LEU A 142 -14.17 -2.46 9.53
N PRO A 143 -14.42 -1.15 9.34
CA PRO A 143 -15.78 -0.60 9.38
C PRO A 143 -16.70 -1.23 8.32
N GLN A 144 -18.00 -1.23 8.59
CA GLN A 144 -18.99 -1.94 7.77
C GLN A 144 -18.95 -1.54 6.29
N ASN A 145 -18.77 -0.26 5.97
CA ASN A 145 -18.67 0.23 4.60
C ASN A 145 -17.47 -0.38 3.84
N VAL A 146 -16.36 -0.62 4.54
CA VAL A 146 -15.17 -1.26 3.95
C VAL A 146 -15.38 -2.76 3.81
N GLU A 147 -15.96 -3.43 4.82
CA GLU A 147 -16.30 -4.87 4.72
C GLU A 147 -17.31 -5.15 3.61
N ASP A 148 -18.33 -4.31 3.45
CA ASP A 148 -19.35 -4.46 2.40
C ASP A 148 -18.70 -4.38 1.01
N ALA A 149 -17.83 -3.39 0.78
CA ALA A 149 -17.08 -3.28 -0.46
C ALA A 149 -16.13 -4.47 -0.66
N LEU A 150 -15.45 -4.91 0.39
CA LEU A 150 -14.52 -6.05 0.33
C LEU A 150 -15.24 -7.37 0.08
N SER A 151 -16.46 -7.55 0.61
CA SER A 151 -17.26 -8.76 0.42
C SER A 151 -17.62 -8.99 -1.06
N GLN A 152 -17.85 -7.92 -1.83
CA GLN A 152 -18.09 -7.99 -3.27
C GLN A 152 -16.88 -8.55 -4.03
N LEU A 153 -15.67 -8.22 -3.58
CA LEU A 153 -14.43 -8.72 -4.17
C LEU A 153 -14.09 -10.15 -3.72
N ARG A 154 -14.68 -10.63 -2.62
CA ARG A 154 -14.50 -12.01 -2.13
C ARG A 154 -15.43 -13.00 -2.82
N ASP A 155 -16.49 -12.54 -3.47
CA ASP A 155 -17.44 -13.39 -4.18
C ASP A 155 -16.79 -13.94 -5.48
N PRO A 156 -16.53 -15.26 -5.57
CA PRO A 156 -15.90 -15.86 -6.75
C PRO A 156 -16.80 -15.83 -7.99
N SER A 157 -18.09 -15.53 -7.84
CA SER A 157 -19.04 -15.40 -8.94
C SER A 157 -19.20 -13.97 -9.45
N ALA A 158 -18.72 -12.98 -8.70
CA ALA A 158 -18.80 -11.58 -9.08
C ALA A 158 -17.70 -11.22 -10.09
N GLU A 159 -18.08 -10.51 -11.15
CA GLU A 159 -17.12 -9.90 -12.06
C GLU A 159 -16.53 -8.64 -11.42
N LEU A 160 -15.20 -8.56 -11.36
CA LEU A 160 -14.51 -7.40 -10.82
C LEU A 160 -14.50 -6.27 -11.85
N THR A 161 -15.31 -5.24 -11.58
CA THR A 161 -15.40 -4.03 -12.41
C THR A 161 -14.62 -2.86 -11.81
N SER A 162 -14.33 -1.83 -12.62
CA SER A 162 -13.75 -0.58 -12.12
C SER A 162 -14.56 0.02 -10.97
N ASP A 163 -15.89 -0.01 -11.03
CA ASP A 163 -16.77 0.47 -9.96
C ASP A 163 -16.59 -0.31 -8.65
N SER A 164 -16.41 -1.62 -8.71
CA SER A 164 -16.19 -2.45 -7.51
C SER A 164 -14.85 -2.12 -6.84
N ILE A 165 -13.81 -1.92 -7.66
CA ILE A 165 -12.48 -1.51 -7.19
C ILE A 165 -12.52 -0.09 -6.62
N HIS A 166 -13.22 0.81 -7.30
CA HIS A 166 -13.43 2.19 -6.88
C HIS A 166 -14.10 2.26 -5.51
N LYS A 167 -15.24 1.58 -5.34
CA LYS A 167 -15.99 1.55 -4.06
C LYS A 167 -15.10 1.16 -2.89
N LEU A 168 -14.23 0.15 -3.08
CA LEU A 168 -13.33 -0.29 -2.01
C LEU A 168 -12.23 0.74 -1.72
N PHE A 169 -11.51 1.26 -2.72
CA PHE A 169 -10.48 2.27 -2.49
C PHE A 169 -11.05 3.56 -1.91
N PHE A 170 -12.21 4.00 -2.42
CA PHE A 170 -12.88 5.19 -1.95
C PHE A 170 -13.34 5.01 -0.49
N ALA A 171 -14.00 3.89 -0.16
CA ALA A 171 -14.36 3.58 1.22
C ALA A 171 -13.11 3.53 2.13
N LEU A 172 -12.02 2.91 1.68
CA LEU A 172 -10.79 2.80 2.46
C LEU A 172 -10.18 4.17 2.80
N TRP A 173 -10.13 5.09 1.83
CA TRP A 173 -9.41 6.37 1.95
C TRP A 173 -10.27 7.54 2.41
N THR A 174 -11.60 7.37 2.46
CA THR A 174 -12.53 8.34 3.07
C THR A 174 -12.96 7.95 4.48
N THR A 175 -12.68 6.71 4.90
CA THR A 175 -12.96 6.26 6.25
C THR A 175 -12.07 7.00 7.25
N ASN A 176 -12.68 7.54 8.29
CA ASN A 176 -11.96 8.11 9.42
C ASN A 176 -11.48 6.99 10.37
N TRP A 177 -10.24 6.56 10.19
CA TRP A 177 -9.60 5.53 11.00
C TRP A 177 -9.31 6.06 12.40
N THR A 178 -10.22 5.78 13.33
CA THR A 178 -10.06 6.21 14.73
C THR A 178 -9.00 5.34 15.40
N THR A 179 -8.01 5.96 16.03
CA THR A 179 -7.01 5.23 16.83
C THR A 179 -7.63 4.78 18.15
N VAL A 180 -7.39 3.53 18.53
CA VAL A 180 -7.85 2.98 19.81
C VAL A 180 -6.63 2.83 20.72
N ARG A 181 -6.78 2.96 22.05
CA ARG A 181 -5.63 2.90 22.98
C ARG A 181 -4.75 1.66 22.82
N VAL A 182 -5.36 0.53 22.46
CA VAL A 182 -4.70 -0.76 22.27
C VAL A 182 -4.03 -0.86 20.89
N ASP A 183 -4.62 -0.20 19.88
CA ASP A 183 -4.20 -0.29 18.49
C ASP A 183 -3.96 1.11 17.91
N LYS A 184 -2.68 1.47 17.84
CA LYS A 184 -2.25 2.80 17.41
C LYS A 184 -2.27 2.96 15.89
N ILE A 185 -2.41 1.89 15.12
CA ILE A 185 -2.37 1.92 13.65
C ILE A 185 -3.60 1.20 13.13
N THR A 186 -4.72 1.91 13.00
CA THR A 186 -5.99 1.34 12.56
C THR A 186 -6.22 1.43 11.06
N ASP A 187 -5.59 2.39 10.38
CA ASP A 187 -5.68 2.55 8.93
C ASP A 187 -4.96 1.39 8.19
N PRO A 188 -5.66 0.59 7.37
CA PRO A 188 -5.07 -0.53 6.64
C PRO A 188 -4.00 -0.11 5.63
N THR A 189 -4.07 1.09 5.06
CA THR A 189 -3.02 1.62 4.19
C THR A 189 -1.73 1.85 4.99
N VAL A 190 -1.85 2.39 6.21
CA VAL A 190 -0.70 2.60 7.11
C VAL A 190 -0.16 1.28 7.66
N ARG A 191 -1.03 0.32 8.00
CA ARG A 191 -0.63 -1.05 8.35
C ARG A 191 0.16 -1.69 7.21
N PHE A 192 -0.38 -1.64 6.00
CA PHE A 192 0.29 -2.14 4.81
C PHE A 192 1.66 -1.50 4.64
N LEU A 193 1.79 -0.18 4.81
CA LEU A 193 3.08 0.51 4.73
C LEU A 193 4.08 0.03 5.79
N ALA A 194 3.65 -0.14 7.04
CA ALA A 194 4.50 -0.63 8.12
C ALA A 194 5.04 -2.05 7.83
N LEU A 195 4.22 -2.90 7.21
CA LEU A 195 4.55 -4.28 6.90
C LEU A 195 5.32 -4.43 5.57
N ALA A 196 4.93 -3.72 4.52
CA ALA A 196 5.58 -3.75 3.20
C ALA A 196 6.97 -3.09 3.18
N THR A 197 7.32 -2.37 4.25
CA THR A 197 8.64 -1.77 4.48
C THR A 197 9.49 -2.56 5.48
N LEU A 198 8.95 -3.64 6.05
CA LEU A 198 9.71 -4.59 6.84
C LEU A 198 10.76 -5.28 5.96
N LEU A 199 11.88 -5.64 6.55
CA LEU A 199 12.96 -6.38 5.93
C LEU A 199 12.97 -7.83 6.43
N PRO A 200 13.52 -8.80 5.68
CA PRO A 200 13.56 -10.20 6.11
C PRO A 200 14.25 -10.44 7.46
N ASN A 201 15.17 -9.55 7.85
CA ASN A 201 15.87 -9.60 9.13
C ASN A 201 15.08 -8.96 10.30
N GLY A 202 13.83 -8.54 10.09
CA GLY A 202 13.01 -7.86 11.09
C GLY A 202 13.29 -6.35 11.24
N GLY A 203 14.21 -5.79 10.45
CA GLY A 203 14.42 -4.34 10.36
C GLY A 203 13.41 -3.65 9.45
N TRP A 204 13.54 -2.34 9.27
CA TRP A 204 12.73 -1.55 8.34
C TRP A 204 13.60 -0.85 7.30
N LYS A 205 13.00 -0.56 6.14
CA LYS A 205 13.58 0.32 5.14
C LYS A 205 13.86 1.71 5.73
N GLU A 206 14.89 2.36 5.19
CA GLU A 206 15.23 3.73 5.55
C GLU A 206 14.11 4.70 5.15
N PRO A 207 13.91 5.83 5.87
CA PRO A 207 12.79 6.73 5.63
C PRO A 207 12.67 7.21 4.19
N LYS A 208 13.82 7.48 3.53
CA LYS A 208 13.87 7.88 2.12
C LYS A 208 13.18 6.88 1.19
N ASP A 209 13.30 5.58 1.48
CA ASP A 209 12.76 4.50 0.65
C ASP A 209 11.26 4.31 0.91
N VAL A 210 10.81 4.70 2.10
CA VAL A 210 9.39 4.69 2.48
C VAL A 210 8.63 5.88 1.90
N THR A 211 9.26 7.06 1.85
CA THR A 211 8.68 8.27 1.25
C THR A 211 8.24 8.05 -0.19
N TYR A 212 8.99 7.27 -0.97
CA TYR A 212 8.58 6.93 -2.34
C TYR A 212 7.29 6.09 -2.39
N ILE A 213 7.08 5.18 -1.43
CA ILE A 213 5.87 4.36 -1.36
C ILE A 213 4.68 5.22 -0.95
N LEU A 214 4.87 6.13 0.02
CA LEU A 214 3.86 7.10 0.44
C LEU A 214 3.42 8.00 -0.74
N ALA A 215 4.37 8.54 -1.50
CA ALA A 215 4.08 9.36 -2.67
C ALA A 215 3.25 8.60 -3.71
N ARG A 216 3.51 7.29 -3.88
CA ARG A 216 2.73 6.41 -4.76
C ARG A 216 1.30 6.24 -4.27
N PHE A 217 1.08 6.01 -2.98
CA PHE A 217 -0.27 5.96 -2.42
C PHE A 217 -1.00 7.29 -2.56
N PHE A 218 -0.36 8.42 -2.27
CA PHE A 218 -1.00 9.72 -2.48
C PHE A 218 -1.39 9.97 -3.93
N TYR A 219 -0.60 9.50 -4.90
CA TYR A 219 -0.98 9.57 -6.31
C TYR A 219 -2.20 8.70 -6.62
N LEU A 220 -2.24 7.45 -6.13
CA LEU A 220 -3.39 6.55 -6.30
C LEU A 220 -4.66 7.09 -5.61
N MET A 221 -4.52 7.69 -4.43
CA MET A 221 -5.61 8.37 -3.73
C MET A 221 -6.18 9.50 -4.59
N ARG A 222 -5.31 10.37 -5.13
CA ARG A 222 -5.75 11.44 -6.04
C ARG A 222 -6.45 10.91 -7.28
N LEU A 223 -5.99 9.81 -7.87
CA LEU A 223 -6.69 9.15 -8.97
C LEU A 223 -8.06 8.63 -8.56
N THR A 224 -8.21 8.12 -7.34
CA THR A 224 -9.51 7.65 -6.84
C THR A 224 -10.49 8.78 -6.60
N PHE A 225 -10.02 9.88 -6.00
CA PHE A 225 -10.85 11.09 -5.88
C PHE A 225 -11.16 11.73 -7.23
N LEU A 226 -10.24 11.66 -8.19
CA LEU A 226 -10.49 12.11 -9.54
C LEU A 226 -11.59 11.27 -10.20
N TYR A 227 -11.56 9.94 -10.06
CA TYR A 227 -12.60 9.06 -10.59
C TYR A 227 -13.97 9.36 -9.97
N GLU A 228 -14.06 9.61 -8.67
CA GLU A 228 -15.32 9.99 -7.98
C GLU A 228 -15.93 11.31 -8.52
N MET A 229 -15.10 12.21 -9.08
CA MET A 229 -15.56 13.51 -9.57
C MET A 229 -16.18 13.47 -10.98
N HIS A 230 -16.06 12.34 -11.69
CA HIS A 230 -16.58 12.13 -13.05
C HIS A 230 -17.76 11.17 -13.05
#